data_AF-A0A925P7V8-F1
#
_entry.id   AF-A0A925P7V8-F1
#
_cell.length_a   1.000
_cell.length_b   1.000
_cell.length_c   1.000
_cell.angle_alpha   90.00
_cell.angle_beta   90.00
_cell.angle_gamma   90.00
#
_symmetry.space_group_name_H-M   'P 1'
#
loop_
_entity.id
_entity.type
_entity.pdbx_description
1 polymer ?
#
loop_
_entity_poly.entity_id
_entity_poly.type
_entity_poly.pdbx_seq_one_letter_code
_entity_poly.pdbx_strand_id
1 'polypeptide(L)'
;MSPLRSFAPVLLAASQLALFGPATTQAQPFDKLTYHNDAARSGWNPHETKLTPAAVASPAFAQLWQTPQFDSRGTNEPRLFATPLYVDQVAISTGPHAGKTLAVIYAASDLGYVYAVNAFASADVPAGAILWSKRRSEEQRVPVTVGTTASAFVRVR
;
A
#
# COMPACT_ATOMS: atom_id res chain seq x y z
N MET A 1 -2.60 -69.77 -42.97
CA MET A 1 -3.21 -69.78 -41.62
C MET A 1 -2.12 -69.45 -40.62
N SER A 2 -2.35 -68.37 -39.87
CA SER A 2 -1.49 -67.66 -38.91
C SER A 2 -1.03 -68.52 -37.70
N PRO A 3 -0.27 -67.98 -36.73
CA PRO A 3 1.09 -67.45 -36.87
C PRO A 3 2.04 -67.78 -35.68
N LEU A 4 3.24 -67.22 -35.79
CA LEU A 4 4.33 -67.02 -34.83
C LEU A 4 3.96 -66.69 -33.37
N ARG A 5 4.68 -67.41 -32.49
CA ARG A 5 5.51 -66.98 -31.34
C ARG A 5 5.19 -65.65 -30.64
N SER A 6 4.81 -65.84 -29.38
CA SER A 6 4.65 -64.90 -28.27
C SER A 6 5.94 -64.13 -27.92
N PHE A 7 5.82 -62.82 -27.73
CA PHE A 7 6.71 -62.01 -26.89
C PHE A 7 5.86 -60.95 -26.17
N ALA A 8 5.85 -61.01 -24.84
CA ALA A 8 5.17 -60.05 -23.98
C ALA A 8 5.97 -58.73 -23.91
N PRO A 9 5.32 -57.55 -23.97
CA PRO A 9 5.99 -56.31 -23.61
C PRO A 9 5.86 -56.07 -22.10
N VAL A 10 7.00 -55.78 -21.49
CA VAL A 10 7.16 -55.29 -20.13
C VAL A 10 6.48 -53.93 -20.01
N LEU A 11 5.49 -53.82 -19.12
CA LEU A 11 4.87 -52.55 -18.72
C LEU A 11 5.79 -51.86 -17.72
N LEU A 12 6.45 -50.78 -18.14
CA LEU A 12 7.14 -49.87 -17.24
C LEU A 12 6.15 -48.78 -16.79
N ALA A 13 5.68 -48.86 -15.56
CA ALA A 13 4.80 -47.86 -14.95
C ALA A 13 5.61 -46.60 -14.62
N ALA A 14 5.33 -45.49 -15.30
CA ALA A 14 5.87 -44.18 -14.96
C ALA A 14 5.07 -43.60 -13.78
N SER A 15 5.67 -43.58 -12.58
CA SER A 15 5.11 -42.84 -11.43
C SER A 15 5.36 -41.34 -11.62
N GLN A 16 4.29 -40.57 -11.86
CA GLN A 16 4.37 -39.12 -11.85
C GLN A 16 4.24 -38.62 -10.41
N LEU A 17 5.35 -38.13 -9.85
CA LEU A 17 5.37 -37.42 -8.59
C LEU A 17 4.80 -36.01 -8.83
N ALA A 18 3.53 -35.80 -8.48
CA ALA A 18 2.93 -34.48 -8.49
C ALA A 18 3.56 -33.62 -7.37
N LEU A 19 4.44 -32.70 -7.76
CA LEU A 19 4.93 -31.64 -6.88
C LEU A 19 3.77 -30.69 -6.58
N PHE A 20 3.10 -30.88 -5.44
CA PHE A 20 2.22 -29.88 -4.85
C PHE A 20 3.09 -28.74 -4.32
N GLY A 21 3.43 -27.77 -5.17
CA GLY A 21 3.91 -26.47 -4.73
C GLY A 21 2.80 -25.76 -3.92
N PRO A 22 3.15 -24.97 -2.89
CA PRO A 22 2.13 -24.24 -2.15
C PRO A 22 1.41 -23.29 -3.11
N ALA A 23 0.10 -23.47 -3.24
CA ALA A 23 -0.74 -22.50 -3.94
C ALA A 23 -0.69 -21.20 -3.13
N THR A 24 0.08 -20.22 -3.61
CA THR A 24 -0.02 -18.85 -3.13
C THR A 24 -1.40 -18.35 -3.52
N THR A 25 -2.36 -18.37 -2.59
CA THR A 25 -3.61 -17.65 -2.76
C THR A 25 -3.25 -16.18 -2.95
N GLN A 26 -3.32 -15.71 -4.20
CA GLN A 26 -3.26 -14.29 -4.50
C GLN A 26 -4.37 -13.64 -3.68
N ALA A 27 -4.00 -12.70 -2.80
CA ALA A 27 -4.99 -11.92 -2.08
C ALA A 27 -5.91 -11.29 -3.14
N GLN A 28 -7.23 -11.39 -2.94
CA GLN A 28 -8.15 -10.68 -3.81
C GLN A 28 -7.82 -9.18 -3.72
N PRO A 29 -7.86 -8.43 -4.83
CA PRO A 29 -7.68 -6.98 -4.80
C PRO A 29 -8.62 -6.39 -3.75
N PHE A 30 -8.06 -5.69 -2.78
CA PHE A 30 -8.80 -5.12 -1.67
C PHE A 30 -8.41 -3.66 -1.51
N ASP A 31 -9.34 -2.76 -1.78
CA ASP A 31 -9.11 -1.32 -1.62
C ASP A 31 -9.72 -0.84 -0.30
N LYS A 32 -9.00 0.04 0.39
CA LYS A 32 -9.49 0.78 1.56
C LYS A 32 -9.57 2.26 1.20
N LEU A 33 -10.70 2.63 0.61
CA LEU A 33 -10.91 3.94 0.00
C LEU A 33 -11.45 4.99 0.97
N THR A 34 -11.94 4.58 2.14
CA THR A 34 -12.57 5.48 3.12
C THR A 34 -11.98 5.33 4.51
N TYR A 35 -12.19 6.37 5.31
CA TYR A 35 -11.95 6.32 6.75
C TYR A 35 -12.79 5.19 7.36
N HIS A 36 -12.11 4.29 8.09
CA HIS A 36 -12.70 3.08 8.68
C HIS A 36 -13.37 2.11 7.69
N ASN A 37 -12.79 1.98 6.49
CA ASN A 37 -13.05 0.92 5.51
C ASN A 37 -14.38 1.00 4.75
N ASP A 38 -15.47 1.37 5.41
CA ASP A 38 -16.81 1.41 4.82
C ASP A 38 -17.60 2.66 5.25
N ALA A 39 -18.79 2.84 4.68
CA ALA A 39 -19.67 3.97 5.01
C ALA A 39 -20.17 3.93 6.46
N ALA A 40 -20.28 2.74 7.05
CA ALA A 40 -20.65 2.55 8.45
C ALA A 40 -19.47 2.83 9.40
N ARG A 41 -18.26 3.05 8.85
CA ARG A 41 -17.01 3.28 9.59
C ARG A 41 -16.70 2.14 10.57
N SER A 42 -16.94 0.90 10.15
CA SER A 42 -16.77 -0.25 11.04
C SER A 42 -15.30 -0.55 11.36
N GLY A 43 -14.38 -0.20 10.46
CA GLY A 43 -12.98 -0.62 10.52
C GLY A 43 -12.79 -2.13 10.30
N TRP A 44 -13.85 -2.87 9.97
CA TRP A 44 -13.83 -4.32 9.82
C TRP A 44 -13.60 -4.74 8.36
N ASN A 45 -12.74 -5.74 8.16
CA ASN A 45 -12.56 -6.41 6.87
C ASN A 45 -13.05 -7.87 6.97
N PRO A 46 -14.26 -8.20 6.49
CA PRO A 46 -14.81 -9.56 6.58
C PRO A 46 -14.07 -10.57 5.69
N HIS A 47 -13.18 -10.10 4.80
CA HIS A 47 -12.41 -10.95 3.89
C HIS A 47 -10.98 -11.21 4.39
N GLU A 48 -10.58 -10.68 5.55
CA GLU A 48 -9.26 -10.91 6.11
C GLU A 48 -9.18 -12.28 6.79
N THR A 49 -8.34 -13.16 6.27
CA THR A 49 -8.18 -14.54 6.78
C THR A 49 -6.74 -14.88 7.16
N LYS A 50 -5.77 -14.00 6.92
CA LYS A 50 -4.34 -14.27 7.17
C LYS A 50 -3.95 -13.93 8.61
N LEU A 51 -4.43 -12.81 9.13
CA LEU A 51 -4.11 -12.31 10.48
C LEU A 51 -4.96 -12.98 11.58
N THR A 52 -4.84 -14.30 11.71
CA THR A 52 -5.47 -15.04 12.82
C THR A 52 -4.77 -14.77 14.17
N PRO A 53 -5.43 -14.97 15.33
CA PRO A 53 -4.78 -14.82 16.63
C PRO A 53 -3.49 -15.64 16.79
N ALA A 54 -3.46 -16.87 16.26
CA ALA A 54 -2.27 -17.72 16.26
C ALA A 54 -1.14 -17.15 15.39
N ALA A 55 -1.48 -16.61 14.21
CA ALA A 55 -0.50 -15.97 13.32
C ALA A 55 0.10 -14.69 13.95
N VAL A 56 -0.74 -13.86 14.57
CA VAL A 56 -0.33 -12.62 15.25
C VAL A 56 0.52 -12.92 16.50
N ALA A 57 0.23 -13.99 17.23
CA ALA A 57 1.02 -14.41 18.38
C ALA A 57 2.35 -15.09 17.99
N SER A 58 2.56 -15.40 16.71
CA SER A 58 3.76 -16.08 16.25
C SER A 58 4.93 -15.09 16.06
N PRO A 59 6.18 -15.55 16.20
CA PRO A 59 7.37 -14.74 15.87
C PRO A 59 7.45 -14.30 14.40
N ALA A 60 6.65 -14.90 13.51
CA ALA A 60 6.58 -14.50 12.10
C ALA A 60 5.82 -13.19 11.91
N PHE A 61 5.01 -12.75 12.88
CA PHE A 61 4.38 -11.44 12.87
C PHE A 61 5.40 -10.36 13.25
N ALA A 62 6.10 -9.85 12.24
CA ALA A 62 7.17 -8.87 12.37
C ALA A 62 6.98 -7.68 11.42
N GLN A 63 7.73 -6.61 11.66
CA GLN A 63 7.75 -5.46 10.75
C GLN A 63 8.28 -5.85 9.38
N LEU A 64 7.51 -5.59 8.33
CA LEU A 64 7.91 -5.86 6.94
C LEU A 64 8.79 -4.74 6.37
N TRP A 65 8.41 -3.49 6.60
CA TRP A 65 9.12 -2.31 6.13
C TRP A 65 8.67 -1.07 6.89
N GLN A 66 9.42 0.01 6.73
CA GLN A 66 9.05 1.36 7.15
C GLN A 66 9.42 2.34 6.05
N THR A 67 8.65 3.42 5.94
CA THR A 67 9.00 4.55 5.07
C THR A 67 10.17 5.35 5.67
N PRO A 68 10.97 6.05 4.84
CA PRO A 68 11.75 7.19 5.32
C PRO A 68 10.87 8.17 6.12
N GLN A 69 11.49 8.93 7.01
CA GLN A 69 10.80 9.97 7.76
C GLN A 69 10.12 10.96 6.80
N PHE A 70 8.86 11.27 7.08
CA PHE A 70 8.13 12.27 6.32
C PHE A 70 8.66 13.68 6.59
N ASP A 71 8.27 14.62 5.74
CA ASP A 71 8.78 15.99 5.79
C ASP A 71 8.44 16.67 7.12
N SER A 72 9.48 17.19 7.78
CA SER A 72 9.37 18.04 8.97
C SER A 72 9.23 19.52 8.59
N ARG A 73 8.72 20.35 9.50
CA ARG A 73 8.61 21.80 9.31
C ARG A 73 9.31 22.54 10.45
N GLY A 74 10.49 23.07 10.17
CA GLY A 74 11.35 23.64 11.20
C GLY A 74 11.74 22.55 12.20
N THR A 75 11.40 22.76 13.47
CA THR A 75 11.62 21.78 14.56
C THR A 75 10.44 20.82 14.76
N ASN A 76 9.34 20.97 14.00
CA ASN A 76 8.17 20.13 14.16
C ASN A 76 8.28 18.89 13.27
N GLU A 77 8.30 17.73 13.91
CA GLU A 77 8.20 16.44 13.24
C GLU A 77 6.75 16.14 12.82
N PRO A 78 6.54 15.45 11.68
CA PRO A 78 5.20 15.14 11.21
C PRO A 78 4.51 14.12 12.11
N ARG A 79 3.22 14.33 12.37
CA ARG A 79 2.34 13.36 13.03
C ARG A 79 1.24 12.91 12.09
N LEU A 80 0.93 11.62 12.12
CA LEU A 80 -0.18 11.04 11.38
C LEU A 80 -1.31 10.73 12.37
N PHE A 81 -2.37 11.54 12.32
CA PHE A 81 -3.61 11.26 13.05
C PHE A 81 -4.68 10.63 12.14
N ALA A 82 -4.53 10.79 10.82
CA ALA A 82 -5.44 10.23 9.84
C ALA A 82 -5.18 8.73 9.64
N THR A 83 -6.24 7.98 9.39
CA THR A 83 -6.13 6.60 8.92
C THR A 83 -5.62 6.59 7.48
N PRO A 84 -4.52 5.88 7.18
CA PRO A 84 -4.06 5.73 5.81
C PRO A 84 -5.10 5.00 4.95
N LEU A 85 -5.20 5.41 3.69
CA LEU A 85 -5.98 4.75 2.65
C LEU A 85 -5.06 3.84 1.83
N TYR A 86 -5.63 2.77 1.26
CA TYR A 86 -4.89 1.81 0.44
C TYR A 86 -5.63 1.57 -0.87
N VAL A 87 -4.89 1.53 -1.98
CA VAL A 87 -5.41 1.21 -3.30
C VAL A 87 -4.45 0.23 -3.97
N ASP A 88 -4.95 -0.92 -4.41
CA ASP A 88 -4.13 -2.03 -4.89
C ASP A 88 -3.53 -1.75 -6.29
N GLN A 89 -4.26 -1.03 -7.13
CA GLN A 89 -3.89 -0.81 -8.53
C GLN A 89 -3.99 0.67 -8.95
N VAL A 90 -2.95 1.43 -8.66
CA VAL A 90 -2.85 2.84 -9.07
C VAL A 90 -1.90 2.99 -10.25
N ALA A 91 -2.42 3.45 -11.38
CA ALA A 91 -1.60 3.87 -12.51
C ALA A 91 -0.91 5.21 -12.20
N ILE A 92 0.43 5.19 -12.14
CA ILE A 92 1.23 6.39 -11.94
C ILE A 92 1.49 7.04 -13.30
N SER A 93 0.97 8.25 -13.50
CA SER A 93 1.00 8.93 -14.80
C SER A 93 2.13 9.97 -14.95
N THR A 94 2.77 10.37 -13.85
CA THR A 94 3.79 11.44 -13.84
C THR A 94 4.90 11.14 -12.84
N GLY A 95 6.01 11.87 -12.95
CA GLY A 95 7.17 11.74 -12.05
C GLY A 95 8.05 10.51 -12.35
N PRO A 96 9.00 10.19 -11.45
CA PRO A 96 10.01 9.15 -11.67
C PRO A 96 9.45 7.73 -11.83
N HIS A 97 8.22 7.51 -11.37
CA HIS A 97 7.54 6.22 -11.40
C HIS A 97 6.43 6.16 -12.46
N ALA A 98 6.37 7.13 -13.39
CA ALA A 98 5.38 7.16 -14.46
C ALA A 98 5.40 5.87 -15.31
N GLY A 99 4.21 5.43 -15.72
CA GLY A 99 4.01 4.20 -16.50
C GLY A 99 3.94 2.92 -15.66
N LYS A 100 4.11 3.00 -14.33
CA LYS A 100 3.95 1.86 -13.42
C LYS A 100 2.53 1.80 -12.87
N THR A 101 2.07 0.59 -12.58
CA THR A 101 0.88 0.36 -11.73
C THR A 101 1.37 -0.18 -10.40
N LEU A 102 1.05 0.52 -9.31
CA LEU A 102 1.56 0.21 -7.98
C LEU A 102 0.42 0.11 -6.97
N ALA A 103 0.64 -0.67 -5.91
CA ALA A 103 -0.19 -0.64 -4.72
C ALA A 103 0.24 0.54 -3.84
N VAL A 104 -0.68 1.46 -3.56
CA VAL A 104 -0.36 2.77 -2.97
C VAL A 104 -1.09 2.96 -1.65
N ILE A 105 -0.34 3.39 -0.65
CA ILE A 105 -0.85 3.91 0.61
C ILE A 105 -0.84 5.43 0.54
N TYR A 106 -1.98 6.04 0.82
CA TYR A 106 -2.09 7.49 0.99
C TYR A 106 -2.12 7.85 2.46
N ALA A 107 -1.21 8.73 2.88
CA ALA A 107 -1.10 9.19 4.25
C ALA A 107 -1.03 10.73 4.31
N ALA A 108 -1.64 11.32 5.32
CA ALA A 108 -1.63 12.76 5.54
C ALA A 108 -1.03 13.09 6.91
N SER A 109 -0.13 14.08 6.94
CA SER A 109 0.44 14.59 8.19
C SER A 109 -0.30 15.83 8.68
N ASP A 110 -0.18 16.11 9.98
CA ASP A 110 -0.65 17.34 10.63
C ASP A 110 0.03 18.62 10.09
N LEU A 111 1.18 18.48 9.42
CA LEU A 111 1.91 19.56 8.75
C LEU A 111 1.35 19.90 7.36
N GLY A 112 0.23 19.30 6.95
CA GLY A 112 -0.45 19.61 5.69
C GLY A 112 0.17 18.98 4.46
N TYR A 113 1.00 17.95 4.63
CA TYR A 113 1.49 17.10 3.55
C TYR A 113 0.59 15.89 3.34
N VAL A 114 0.41 15.52 2.09
CA VAL A 114 -0.14 14.24 1.64
C VAL A 114 0.96 13.46 0.93
N TYR A 115 1.07 12.18 1.23
CA TYR A 115 2.07 11.27 0.69
C TYR A 115 1.38 10.15 -0.07
N ALA A 116 2.00 9.73 -1.17
CA ALA A 116 1.78 8.39 -1.74
C ALA A 116 3.00 7.53 -1.44
N VAL A 117 2.78 6.37 -0.85
CA VAL A 117 3.81 5.42 -0.46
C VAL A 117 3.54 4.09 -1.14
N ASN A 118 4.57 3.48 -1.71
CA ASN A 118 4.46 2.16 -2.32
C ASN A 118 4.29 1.08 -1.24
N ALA A 119 3.21 0.29 -1.30
CA ALA A 119 2.88 -0.69 -0.26
C ALA A 119 3.69 -1.99 -0.38
N PHE A 120 3.99 -2.40 -1.61
CA PHE A 120 4.70 -3.65 -1.91
C PHE A 120 5.83 -3.41 -2.90
N ALA A 121 6.94 -4.11 -2.73
CA ALA A 121 8.06 -3.99 -3.64
C ALA A 121 7.62 -4.39 -5.06
N SER A 122 7.98 -3.57 -6.05
CA SER A 122 7.69 -3.81 -7.46
C SER A 122 8.92 -3.50 -8.29
N ALA A 123 9.58 -4.54 -8.81
CA ALA A 123 10.81 -4.45 -9.60
C ALA A 123 11.85 -3.49 -8.97
N ASP A 124 11.88 -2.24 -9.43
CA ASP A 124 12.78 -1.14 -9.09
C ASP A 124 12.24 -0.17 -8.02
N VAL A 125 11.02 -0.38 -7.50
CA VAL A 125 10.40 0.45 -6.46
C VAL A 125 10.27 -0.35 -5.17
N PRO A 126 11.04 -0.03 -4.11
CA PRO A 126 10.96 -0.77 -2.85
C PRO A 126 9.63 -0.51 -2.13
N ALA A 127 9.23 -1.45 -1.26
CA ALA A 127 8.13 -1.21 -0.33
C ALA A 127 8.51 -0.08 0.65
N GLY A 128 7.55 0.75 1.01
CA GLY A 128 7.77 1.94 1.83
C GLY A 128 8.40 3.13 1.09
N ALA A 129 8.67 3.02 -0.22
CA ALA A 129 9.17 4.15 -1.00
C ALA A 129 8.11 5.26 -1.09
N ILE A 130 8.52 6.51 -0.82
CA ILE A 130 7.69 7.68 -1.07
C ILE A 130 7.68 7.94 -2.57
N LEU A 131 6.53 7.73 -3.21
CA LEU A 131 6.33 7.94 -4.65
C LEU A 131 6.23 9.43 -4.99
N TRP A 132 5.54 10.17 -4.12
CA TRP A 132 5.45 11.62 -4.15
C TRP A 132 4.96 12.15 -2.81
N SER A 133 5.24 13.43 -2.55
CA SER A 133 4.57 14.20 -1.52
C SER A 133 3.99 15.49 -2.12
N LYS A 134 2.88 15.95 -1.57
CA LYS A 134 2.25 17.21 -1.94
C LYS A 134 1.84 17.95 -0.68
N ARG A 135 2.29 19.18 -0.54
CA ARG A 135 1.82 20.09 0.50
C ARG A 135 0.60 20.86 0.02
N ARG A 136 -0.36 21.07 0.90
CA ARG A 136 -1.36 22.14 0.71
C ARG A 136 -0.59 23.46 0.59
N SER A 137 -0.91 24.29 -0.41
CA SER A 137 -0.31 25.63 -0.48
C SER A 137 -0.66 26.36 0.81
N GLU A 138 0.34 26.94 1.46
CA GLU A 138 0.07 27.86 2.55
C GLU A 138 -0.69 29.05 1.95
N GLU A 139 -1.81 29.42 2.59
CA GLU A 139 -2.44 30.72 2.42
C GLU A 139 -1.32 31.79 2.45
N GLN A 140 -1.19 32.59 1.40
CA GLN A 140 -0.23 33.69 1.42
C GLN A 140 -0.62 34.64 2.55
N ARG A 141 0.15 34.63 3.65
CA ARG A 141 0.12 35.72 4.61
C ARG A 141 0.74 36.95 3.95
N VAL A 142 -0.07 37.74 3.27
CA VAL A 142 0.33 39.10 2.89
C VAL A 142 0.47 39.89 4.19
N PRO A 143 1.68 40.38 4.54
CA PRO A 143 1.81 41.27 5.67
C PRO A 143 1.13 42.58 5.30
N VAL A 144 -0.03 42.84 5.90
CA VAL A 144 -0.59 44.19 5.90
C VAL A 144 0.13 44.95 7.00
N THR A 145 1.02 45.86 6.62
CA THR A 145 1.55 46.87 7.54
C THR A 145 0.39 47.80 7.88
N VAL A 146 -0.31 47.53 8.98
CA VAL A 146 -1.23 48.52 9.55
C VAL A 146 -0.38 49.45 10.41
N GLY A 147 0.14 50.52 9.80
CA GLY A 147 0.54 51.69 10.58
C GLY A 147 -0.70 52.17 11.32
N THR A 148 -0.60 52.42 12.64
CA THR A 148 -1.63 53.09 13.47
C THR A 148 -3.06 52.92 12.91
N THR A 149 -3.86 51.91 13.23
CA THR A 149 -4.08 51.30 14.54
C THR A 149 -4.83 49.97 14.31
N ALA A 150 -4.43 48.93 15.05
CA ALA A 150 -5.09 47.62 15.16
C ALA A 150 -5.11 46.74 13.89
N SER A 151 -4.38 45.61 13.95
CA SER A 151 -4.51 44.53 12.98
C SER A 151 -5.92 43.92 13.06
N ALA A 152 -6.76 44.21 12.08
CA ALA A 152 -8.01 43.49 11.86
C ALA A 152 -7.80 42.40 10.80
N PHE A 153 -8.17 41.17 11.15
CA PHE A 153 -8.14 40.02 10.25
C PHE A 153 -9.44 39.97 9.44
N VAL A 154 -9.34 40.11 8.12
CA VAL A 154 -10.49 39.88 7.22
C VAL A 154 -10.35 38.51 6.59
N ARG A 155 -11.34 37.66 6.84
CA ARG A 155 -11.52 36.35 6.20
C ARG A 155 -12.18 36.56 4.85
N VAL A 156 -11.47 36.37 3.75
CA VAL A 156 -12.11 36.23 2.43
C VAL A 156 -12.44 34.74 2.24
N ARG A 157 -13.66 34.46 1.78
CA ARG A 157 -14.21 33.10 1.62
C ARG A 157 -13.55 32.36 0.47
#